data_AF-A0A8C1A3Y3-F1
#
_entry.id   AF-A0A8C1A3Y3-F1
#
_cell.length_a   1.000
_cell.length_b   1.000
_cell.length_c   1.000
_cell.angle_alpha   90.00
_cell.angle_beta   90.00
_cell.angle_gamma   90.00
#
_symmetry.space_group_name_H-M   'P 1'
#
loop_
_entity.id
_entity.type
_entity.pdbx_description
1 polymer ?
#
loop_
_entity_poly.entity_id
_entity_poly.type
_entity_poly.pdbx_seq_one_letter_code
_entity_poly.pdbx_strand_id
1 'polypeptide(L)'
;MGCLGNSKTEDQRIDEKAQREANKKIEKQLQKERQAYKATHRLLLLGAGESGKSTIVKQMRILHVNGFNAEEKKQKILDIRKNVKDAIVTIVSAMSTLTPPVSIANPSNQPRAEYIKSIAPLSDFDYTEVRHHIKICYSTKRNS
;
A
#
# COMPACT_ATOMS: atom_id res chain seq x y z
N MET A 1 10.83 -57.84 43.56
CA MET A 1 11.39 -56.68 42.83
C MET A 1 11.59 -57.08 41.38
N GLY A 2 11.18 -56.24 40.42
CA GLY A 2 11.74 -56.25 39.06
C GLY A 2 10.77 -56.56 37.93
N CYS A 3 10.34 -55.49 37.25
CA CYS A 3 9.95 -55.42 35.83
C CYS A 3 8.77 -56.28 35.32
N LEU A 4 7.56 -55.69 35.38
CA LEU A 4 6.46 -56.01 34.47
C LEU A 4 6.62 -55.16 33.19
N GLY A 5 7.07 -55.81 32.12
CA GLY A 5 7.22 -55.19 30.80
C GLY A 5 5.86 -54.89 30.18
N ASN A 6 5.53 -53.61 30.06
CA ASN A 6 4.35 -53.14 29.34
C ASN A 6 4.63 -53.25 27.83
N SER A 7 4.28 -54.37 27.20
CA SER A 7 4.43 -54.57 25.76
C SER A 7 3.43 -53.69 25.01
N LYS A 8 3.88 -52.56 24.47
CA LYS A 8 3.08 -51.69 23.61
C LYS A 8 2.55 -52.49 22.42
N THR A 9 1.27 -52.30 22.10
CA THR A 9 0.65 -52.88 20.90
C THR A 9 1.34 -52.36 19.64
N GLU A 10 1.29 -53.12 18.55
CA GLU A 10 2.00 -52.76 17.31
C GLU A 10 1.50 -51.42 16.74
N ASP A 11 0.20 -51.15 16.83
CA ASP A 11 -0.41 -49.86 16.43
C ASP A 11 0.17 -48.67 17.21
N GLN A 12 0.38 -48.80 18.52
CA GLN A 12 1.00 -47.74 19.32
C GLN A 12 2.45 -47.45 18.90
N ARG A 13 3.19 -48.45 18.41
CA ARG A 13 4.56 -48.26 17.90
C ARG A 13 4.57 -47.58 16.54
N ILE A 14 3.59 -47.91 15.68
CA ILE A 14 3.41 -47.29 14.36
C ILE A 14 3.06 -45.80 14.54
N ASP A 15 2.13 -45.48 15.44
CA ASP A 15 1.76 -44.10 15.77
C ASP A 15 2.92 -43.31 16.39
N GLU A 16 3.65 -43.89 17.35
CA GLU A 16 4.85 -43.26 17.93
C GLU A 16 5.93 -43.00 16.88
N LYS A 17 6.09 -43.91 15.90
CA LYS A 17 7.04 -43.74 14.80
C LYS A 17 6.58 -42.64 13.85
N ALA A 18 5.31 -42.61 13.47
CA ALA A 18 4.74 -41.54 12.63
C ALA A 18 4.87 -40.16 13.31
N GLN A 19 4.60 -40.09 14.61
CA GLN A 19 4.73 -38.87 15.40
C GLN A 19 6.20 -38.41 15.51
N ARG A 20 7.14 -39.34 15.69
CA ARG A 20 8.58 -39.03 15.67
C ARG A 20 9.06 -38.55 14.30
N GLU A 21 8.57 -39.15 13.22
CA GLU A 21 8.90 -38.72 11.86
C GLU A 21 8.34 -37.34 11.53
N ALA A 22 7.11 -37.04 11.97
CA ALA A 22 6.50 -35.72 11.87
C ALA A 22 7.30 -34.68 12.67
N ASN A 23 7.63 -34.96 13.93
CA ASN A 23 8.46 -34.09 14.77
C ASN A 23 9.82 -33.85 14.13
N LYS A 24 10.49 -34.88 13.60
CA LYS A 24 11.78 -34.74 12.91
C LYS A 24 11.68 -33.87 11.66
N LYS A 25 10.57 -33.92 10.91
CA LYS A 25 10.33 -33.03 9.76
C LYS A 25 10.18 -31.58 10.21
N ILE A 26 9.41 -31.34 11.27
CA ILE A 26 9.20 -30.01 11.85
C ILE A 26 10.53 -29.43 12.36
N GLU A 27 11.31 -30.21 13.12
CA GLU A 27 12.61 -29.79 13.65
C GLU A 27 13.58 -29.36 12.53
N LYS A 28 13.63 -30.15 11.44
CA LYS A 28 14.43 -29.82 10.27
C LYS A 28 13.96 -28.54 9.58
N GLN A 29 12.65 -28.33 9.49
CA GLN A 29 12.08 -27.11 8.90
C GLN A 29 12.42 -25.89 9.75
N LEU A 30 12.24 -25.98 11.08
CA LEU A 30 12.61 -24.93 12.03
C LEU A 30 14.10 -24.59 11.97
N GLN A 31 14.97 -25.59 11.82
CA GLN A 31 16.40 -25.35 11.71
C GLN A 31 16.75 -24.58 10.43
N LYS A 32 16.14 -24.93 9.29
CA LYS A 32 16.30 -24.18 8.03
C LYS A 32 15.79 -22.75 8.14
N GLU A 33 14.61 -22.56 8.72
CA GLU A 33 14.03 -21.23 8.92
C GLU A 33 14.88 -20.38 9.88
N ARG A 34 15.42 -20.96 10.95
CA ARG A 34 16.37 -20.28 11.85
C ARG A 34 17.62 -19.81 11.12
N GLN A 35 18.17 -20.62 10.21
CA GLN A 35 19.33 -20.23 9.41
C GLN A 35 18.98 -19.10 8.45
N ALA A 36 17.86 -19.21 7.72
CA ALA A 36 17.38 -18.15 6.83
C ALA A 36 17.11 -16.84 7.58
N TYR A 37 16.50 -16.93 8.75
CA TYR A 37 16.23 -15.77 9.61
C TYR A 37 17.52 -15.09 10.06
N LYS A 38 18.53 -15.85 10.49
CA LYS A 38 19.85 -15.31 10.88
C LYS A 38 20.60 -14.68 9.70
N ALA A 39 20.41 -15.19 8.49
CA ALA A 39 21.01 -14.64 7.28
C ALA A 39 20.28 -13.37 6.76
N THR A 40 19.07 -13.09 7.24
CA THR A 40 18.25 -11.96 6.77
C THR A 40 18.59 -10.68 7.52
N HIS A 41 18.97 -9.63 6.79
CA HIS A 41 19.21 -8.30 7.37
C HIS A 41 17.89 -7.55 7.53
N ARG A 42 17.51 -7.24 8.77
CA ARG A 42 16.25 -6.55 9.11
C ARG A 42 16.51 -5.06 9.25
N LEU A 43 15.90 -4.27 8.37
CA LEU A 43 16.01 -2.81 8.36
C LEU A 43 14.69 -2.20 8.84
N LEU A 44 14.76 -1.21 9.73
CA LEU A 44 13.63 -0.44 10.20
C LEU A 44 13.75 1.00 9.67
N LEU A 45 12.71 1.47 8.97
CA LEU A 45 12.66 2.84 8.46
C LEU A 45 11.80 3.69 9.40
N LEU A 46 12.41 4.69 10.02
CA LEU A 46 11.76 5.65 10.93
C LEU A 46 11.71 7.05 10.29
N GLY A 47 10.70 7.84 10.69
CA GLY A 47 10.53 9.22 10.22
C GLY A 47 9.09 9.71 10.38
N ALA A 48 8.88 11.02 10.28
CA ALA A 48 7.57 11.66 10.35
C ALA A 48 6.60 11.17 9.25
N GLY A 49 5.30 11.48 9.38
CA GLY A 49 4.33 11.29 8.29
C GLY A 49 4.86 11.90 6.98
N GLU A 50 4.59 11.24 5.85
CA GLU A 50 4.93 11.74 4.50
C GLU A 50 6.44 11.87 4.19
N SER A 51 7.34 11.47 5.10
CA SER A 51 8.80 11.54 4.93
C SER A 51 9.41 10.63 3.84
N GLY A 52 8.59 10.01 2.98
CA GLY A 52 9.07 9.17 1.88
C GLY A 52 9.45 7.72 2.22
N LYS A 53 9.22 7.24 3.45
CA LYS A 53 9.52 5.84 3.85
C LYS A 53 8.94 4.80 2.88
N SER A 54 7.66 4.95 2.53
CA SER A 54 6.99 4.06 1.57
C SER A 54 7.58 4.15 0.16
N THR A 55 8.15 5.30 -0.21
CA THR A 55 8.85 5.49 -1.49
C THR A 55 10.15 4.69 -1.51
N ILE A 56 10.93 4.70 -0.43
CA ILE A 56 12.15 3.89 -0.31
C ILE A 56 11.84 2.40 -0.45
N VAL A 57 10.81 1.91 0.25
CA VAL A 57 10.38 0.50 0.15
C VAL A 57 9.95 0.14 -1.28
N LYS A 58 9.21 1.05 -1.97
CA LYS A 58 8.82 0.85 -3.37
C LYS A 58 10.04 0.76 -4.29
N GLN A 59 11.06 1.60 -4.09
CA GLN A 59 12.29 1.55 -4.89
C GLN A 59 13.06 0.24 -4.67
N MET A 60 13.15 -0.23 -3.42
CA MET A 60 13.77 -1.53 -3.13
C MET A 60 13.07 -2.67 -3.88
N ARG A 61 11.74 -2.62 -4.00
CA ARG A 61 10.96 -3.62 -4.75
C ARG A 61 11.22 -3.56 -6.26
N ILE A 62 11.31 -2.35 -6.82
CA ILE A 62 11.64 -2.15 -8.25
C ILE A 62 13.01 -2.75 -8.58
N LEU A 63 14.00 -2.50 -7.74
CA LEU A 63 15.39 -2.88 -8.01
C LEU A 63 15.69 -4.36 -7.72
N HIS A 64 15.01 -4.98 -6.73
CA HIS A 64 15.41 -6.30 -6.21
C HIS A 64 14.33 -7.38 -6.28
N VAL A 65 13.08 -7.05 -6.62
CA VAL A 65 11.93 -7.98 -6.53
C VAL A 65 11.01 -7.87 -7.74
N ASN A 66 11.57 -7.92 -8.96
CA ASN A 66 10.84 -7.96 -10.23
C ASN A 66 9.70 -6.91 -10.39
N GLY A 67 9.79 -5.78 -9.69
CA GLY A 67 8.84 -4.68 -9.79
C GLY A 67 7.42 -4.99 -9.32
N PHE A 68 6.44 -4.47 -10.06
CA PHE A 68 5.00 -4.61 -9.77
C PHE A 68 4.30 -5.31 -10.93
N ASN A 69 3.39 -6.20 -10.61
CA ASN A 69 2.59 -6.92 -11.61
C ASN A 69 1.48 -6.02 -12.21
N ALA A 70 0.81 -6.52 -13.26
CA ALA A 70 -0.22 -5.75 -13.98
C ALA A 70 -1.44 -5.41 -13.10
N GLU A 71 -1.84 -6.32 -12.21
CA GLU A 71 -2.99 -6.11 -11.33
C GLU A 71 -2.69 -5.04 -10.26
N GLU A 72 -1.51 -5.09 -9.65
CA GLU A 72 -1.03 -4.05 -8.74
C GLU A 72 -1.00 -2.68 -9.42
N LYS A 73 -0.50 -2.61 -10.67
CA LYS A 73 -0.48 -1.36 -11.45
C LYS A 73 -1.90 -0.85 -11.70
N LYS A 74 -2.85 -1.73 -12.02
CA LYS A 74 -4.26 -1.36 -12.25
C LYS A 74 -4.90 -0.78 -10.99
N GLN A 75 -4.65 -1.38 -9.83
CA GLN A 75 -5.11 -0.84 -8.55
C GLN A 75 -4.47 0.53 -8.26
N LYS A 76 -3.18 0.70 -8.57
CA LYS A 76 -2.47 1.99 -8.38
C LYS A 76 -3.02 3.11 -9.25
N ILE A 77 -3.61 2.81 -10.41
CA ILE A 77 -4.27 3.83 -11.24
C ILE A 77 -5.43 4.48 -10.47
N LEU A 78 -6.22 3.71 -9.73
CA LEU A 78 -7.32 4.25 -8.92
C LEU A 78 -6.79 5.16 -7.81
N ASP A 79 -5.72 4.75 -7.11
CA ASP A 79 -5.05 5.58 -6.11
C ASP A 79 -4.55 6.91 -6.71
N ILE A 80 -3.93 6.86 -7.90
CA ILE A 80 -3.42 8.06 -8.58
C ILE A 80 -4.57 9.01 -8.94
N ARG A 81 -5.67 8.48 -9.48
CA ARG A 81 -6.85 9.29 -9.83
C ARG A 81 -7.44 9.98 -8.60
N LYS A 82 -7.55 9.23 -7.49
CA LYS A 82 -8.01 9.77 -6.21
C LYS A 82 -7.08 10.86 -5.69
N ASN A 83 -5.77 10.63 -5.69
CA ASN A 83 -4.78 11.63 -5.25
C ASN A 83 -4.85 12.92 -6.08
N VAL A 84 -5.07 12.82 -7.40
CA VAL A 84 -5.23 13.98 -8.28
C VAL A 84 -6.51 14.76 -7.95
N LYS A 85 -7.63 14.06 -7.69
CA LYS A 85 -8.88 14.69 -7.21
C LYS A 85 -8.66 15.41 -5.88
N ASP A 86 -8.14 14.69 -4.89
CA ASP A 86 -7.97 15.20 -3.54
C ASP A 86 -7.04 16.42 -3.55
N ALA A 87 -5.94 16.38 -4.31
CA ALA A 87 -5.03 17.52 -4.45
C ALA A 87 -5.72 18.77 -5.02
N ILE A 88 -6.50 18.66 -6.11
CA ILE A 88 -7.17 19.84 -6.68
C ILE A 88 -8.28 20.36 -5.77
N VAL A 89 -9.02 19.47 -5.09
CA VAL A 89 -10.05 19.84 -4.12
C VAL A 89 -9.42 20.63 -2.98
N THR A 90 -8.31 20.14 -2.43
CA THR A 90 -7.57 20.83 -1.37
C THR A 90 -7.12 22.22 -1.83
N ILE A 91 -6.54 22.35 -3.03
CA ILE A 91 -6.09 23.64 -3.56
C ILE A 91 -7.27 24.62 -3.69
N VAL A 92 -8.32 24.22 -4.40
CA VAL A 92 -9.49 25.08 -4.68
C VAL A 92 -10.25 25.45 -3.41
N SER A 93 -10.26 24.58 -2.41
CA SER A 93 -10.87 24.86 -1.09
C SER A 93 -10.02 25.82 -0.27
N ALA A 94 -8.69 25.66 -0.32
CA ALA A 94 -7.74 26.50 0.41
C ALA A 94 -7.67 27.93 -0.14
N MET A 95 -7.93 28.15 -1.44
CA MET A 95 -7.91 29.49 -2.05
C MET A 95 -8.74 30.54 -1.28
N SER A 96 -9.89 30.15 -0.73
CA SER A 96 -10.75 31.02 0.10
C SER A 96 -10.32 31.13 1.56
N THR A 97 -9.50 30.20 2.07
CA THR A 97 -9.05 30.19 3.48
C THR A 97 -7.70 30.89 3.67
N LEU A 98 -6.96 31.13 2.59
CA LEU A 98 -5.71 31.89 2.64
C LEU A 98 -5.96 33.34 3.02
N THR A 99 -4.97 33.97 3.66
CA THR A 99 -5.01 35.39 4.02
C THR A 99 -3.82 36.11 3.37
N PRO A 100 -4.03 37.03 2.42
CA PRO A 100 -5.32 37.39 1.81
C PRO A 100 -5.90 36.27 0.91
N PRO A 101 -7.23 36.22 0.72
CA PRO A 101 -7.86 35.21 -0.13
C PRO A 101 -7.40 35.33 -1.59
N VAL A 102 -7.25 34.18 -2.26
CA VAL A 102 -6.87 34.13 -3.67
C VAL A 102 -8.11 33.81 -4.50
N SER A 103 -8.46 34.70 -5.42
CA SER A 103 -9.54 34.47 -6.38
C SER A 103 -9.06 33.74 -7.64
N ILE A 104 -10.00 33.17 -8.39
CA ILE A 104 -9.70 32.55 -9.67
C ILE A 104 -9.40 33.66 -10.68
N ALA A 105 -8.25 33.59 -11.34
CA ALA A 105 -7.79 34.62 -12.28
C ALA A 105 -8.72 34.81 -13.48
N ASN A 106 -9.30 33.72 -14.01
CA ASN A 106 -10.27 33.76 -15.10
C ASN A 106 -11.69 33.46 -14.56
N PRO A 107 -12.62 34.44 -14.56
CA PRO A 107 -14.00 34.23 -14.12
C PRO A 107 -14.74 33.10 -14.86
N SER A 108 -14.38 32.81 -16.12
CA SER A 108 -14.97 31.68 -16.87
C SER A 108 -14.65 30.31 -16.26
N ASN A 109 -13.66 30.22 -15.38
CA ASN A 109 -13.30 28.99 -14.66
C ASN A 109 -14.01 28.83 -13.31
N GLN A 110 -14.77 29.83 -12.87
CA GLN A 110 -15.58 29.78 -11.65
C GLN A 110 -16.51 28.56 -11.56
N PRO A 111 -17.33 28.22 -12.58
CA PRO A 111 -18.19 27.03 -12.52
C PRO A 111 -17.39 25.72 -12.42
N ARG A 112 -16.15 25.70 -12.93
CA ARG A 112 -15.27 24.52 -12.84
C ARG A 112 -14.76 24.32 -11.41
N ALA A 113 -14.43 25.40 -10.71
CA ALA A 113 -14.04 25.34 -9.32
C ALA A 113 -15.19 24.92 -8.40
N GLU A 114 -16.40 25.38 -8.68
CA GLU A 114 -17.62 24.95 -7.98
C GLU A 114 -17.89 23.46 -8.19
N TYR A 115 -17.76 22.97 -9.43
CA TYR A 115 -17.82 21.54 -9.72
C TYR A 115 -16.75 20.74 -8.97
N ILE A 116 -15.50 21.22 -8.94
CA ILE A 116 -14.43 20.56 -8.19
C ILE A 116 -14.76 20.50 -6.69
N LYS A 117 -15.38 21.54 -6.12
CA LYS A 117 -15.82 21.52 -4.72
C LYS A 117 -16.99 20.54 -4.50
N SER A 118 -17.91 20.42 -5.46
CA SER A 118 -19.08 19.52 -5.32
C SER A 118 -18.73 18.03 -5.37
N ILE A 119 -17.63 17.66 -6.03
CA ILE A 119 -17.14 16.27 -6.07
C ILE A 119 -16.27 15.88 -4.87
N ALA A 120 -15.98 16.82 -3.96
CA ALA A 120 -15.18 16.54 -2.75
C ALA A 120 -15.73 15.37 -1.90
N PRO A 121 -17.03 15.31 -1.56
CA PRO A 121 -17.59 14.22 -0.75
C PRO A 121 -17.74 12.89 -1.49
N LEU A 122 -17.59 12.85 -2.82
CA LEU A 122 -17.83 11.66 -3.61
C LEU A 122 -16.67 10.66 -3.51
N SER A 123 -16.99 9.42 -3.09
CA SER A 123 -16.05 8.30 -3.08
C SER A 123 -15.84 7.72 -4.49
N ASP A 124 -16.92 7.61 -5.25
CA ASP A 124 -16.91 7.20 -6.66
C ASP A 124 -17.16 8.42 -7.55
N PHE A 125 -16.29 8.61 -8.54
CA PHE A 125 -16.35 9.73 -9.47
C PHE A 125 -15.83 9.33 -10.85
N ASP A 126 -16.41 9.92 -11.89
CA ASP A 126 -15.88 9.75 -13.25
C ASP A 126 -14.63 10.63 -13.43
N TYR A 127 -13.47 9.97 -13.48
CA TYR A 127 -12.20 10.64 -13.70
C TYR A 127 -12.13 11.36 -15.06
N THR A 128 -12.90 10.94 -16.06
CA THR A 128 -12.85 11.51 -17.41
C THR A 128 -13.36 12.95 -17.41
N GLU A 129 -14.52 13.17 -16.80
CA GLU A 129 -15.11 14.49 -16.60
C GLU A 129 -14.22 15.37 -15.70
N VAL A 130 -13.81 14.83 -14.54
CA VAL A 130 -12.96 15.56 -13.58
C VAL A 130 -11.64 15.99 -14.22
N ARG A 131 -11.01 15.14 -15.03
CA ARG A 131 -9.75 15.44 -15.72
C ARG A 131 -9.88 16.65 -16.65
N HIS A 132 -11.01 16.83 -17.32
CA HIS A 132 -11.25 17.97 -18.21
C HIS A 132 -11.24 19.29 -17.43
N HIS A 133 -11.98 19.35 -16.31
CA HIS A 133 -12.01 20.52 -15.42
C HIS A 133 -10.63 20.82 -14.83
N ILE A 134 -9.93 19.79 -14.34
CA ILE A 134 -8.58 19.90 -13.79
C ILE A 134 -7.60 20.52 -14.79
N LYS A 135 -7.56 19.98 -16.01
CA LYS A 135 -6.60 20.43 -17.04
C LYS A 135 -6.74 21.93 -17.33
N ILE A 136 -7.97 22.41 -17.39
CA ILE A 136 -8.27 23.83 -17.67
C ILE A 136 -7.89 24.70 -16.47
N CYS A 137 -8.25 24.30 -15.25
CA CYS A 137 -7.88 25.03 -14.04
C CYS A 137 -6.35 25.19 -13.90
N TYR A 138 -5.56 24.14 -14.15
CA TYR A 138 -4.09 24.21 -14.10
C TYR A 138 -3.45 24.98 -15.26
N SER A 139 -4.15 25.19 -16.38
CA SER A 139 -3.60 25.91 -17.54
C SER A 139 -3.76 27.43 -17.44
N THR A 140 -4.54 27.92 -16.48
CA THR A 140 -4.97 29.33 -16.35
C THR A 140 -3.81 30.33 -16.22
N LYS A 141 -2.61 29.91 -15.78
CA LYS A 141 -1.47 30.81 -15.56
C LYS A 141 -0.44 30.86 -16.69
N ARG A 142 -0.60 30.06 -17.76
CA ARG A 142 0.42 29.96 -18.81
C ARG A 142 0.32 31.06 -19.89
N ASN A 143 -0.74 31.87 -19.87
CA ASN A 143 -1.04 32.92 -20.85
C ASN A 143 -1.20 34.31 -20.21
N SER A 144 -0.46 34.62 -19.14
CA SER A 144 -0.35 35.97 -18.58
C SER A 144 1.10 36.39 -18.49
#